data_AF-A0AAW6X940-F1
#
_entry.id   AF-A0AAW6X940-F1
#
_cell.length_a   1.000
_cell.length_b   1.000
_cell.length_c   1.000
_cell.angle_alpha   90.00
_cell.angle_beta   90.00
_cell.angle_gamma   90.00
#
_symmetry.space_group_name_H-M   'P 1'
#
loop_
_entity.id
_entity.type
_entity.pdbx_description
1 polymer ?
#
loop_
_entity_poly.entity_id
_entity_poly.type
_entity_poly.pdbx_seq_one_letter_code
_entity_poly.pdbx_strand_id
1 'polypeptide(L)'
;MITKVKRTIPLLALLSAAMLTPLVYAADGNINITGRVSESACNIATSSKDMTIEMGEVNRSMFSSIGDGSLEKIFDLEIECGASSLVGVRLEGKASDANPEVFALDEVSGAKGIGLKLITRINGDERVAKPNGRPTFHYQIPWTQQHNKQWARFYAQYVSVSDNISGGSGNTMLQVSLDYL
;
A
#
# COMPACT_ATOMS: atom_id res chain seq x y z
N MET A 1 -34.20 -63.34 85.70
CA MET A 1 -33.17 -64.39 85.64
C MET A 1 -32.18 -63.96 84.54
N ILE A 2 -31.25 -63.05 84.83
CA ILE A 2 -29.81 -63.26 85.14
C ILE A 2 -29.15 -64.14 84.05
N THR A 3 -28.31 -63.63 83.15
CA THR A 3 -26.85 -63.34 83.30
C THR A 3 -26.40 -62.28 82.25
N LYS A 4 -25.77 -61.12 82.56
CA LYS A 4 -24.35 -60.83 82.92
C LYS A 4 -23.31 -61.50 81.98
N VAL A 5 -22.25 -60.86 81.44
CA VAL A 5 -21.68 -59.50 81.53
C VAL A 5 -20.38 -59.42 80.68
N LYS A 6 -19.95 -58.19 80.32
CA LYS A 6 -18.56 -57.68 80.08
C LYS A 6 -17.63 -58.43 79.11
N ARG A 7 -16.96 -57.74 78.17
CA ARG A 7 -15.69 -56.96 78.28
C ARG A 7 -15.15 -56.93 76.83
N THR A 8 -14.43 -55.98 76.25
CA THR A 8 -13.48 -54.94 76.68
C THR A 8 -13.17 -54.12 75.41
N ILE A 9 -13.08 -52.79 75.51
CA ILE A 9 -12.47 -51.90 74.50
C ILE A 9 -11.13 -51.44 75.10
N PRO A 10 -9.99 -51.58 74.41
CA PRO A 10 -9.32 -50.44 73.76
C PRO A 10 -8.64 -50.89 72.43
N LEU A 11 -8.11 -50.08 71.53
CA LEU A 11 -7.24 -48.91 71.68
C LEU A 11 -7.18 -48.21 70.31
N LEU A 12 -7.15 -46.89 70.39
CA LEU A 12 -6.95 -45.92 69.32
C LEU A 12 -5.65 -46.17 68.55
N ALA A 13 -5.72 -46.25 67.21
CA ALA A 13 -4.59 -46.01 66.32
C ALA A 13 -5.05 -45.07 65.20
N LEU A 14 -4.97 -43.77 65.46
CA LEU A 14 -4.95 -42.75 64.41
C LEU A 14 -3.66 -42.94 63.61
N LEU A 15 -3.73 -43.68 62.51
CA LEU A 15 -2.69 -43.66 61.49
C LEU A 15 -3.03 -42.53 60.51
N SER A 16 -2.53 -41.34 60.81
CA SER A 16 -2.52 -40.21 59.89
C SER A 16 -1.63 -40.54 58.69
N ALA A 17 -2.22 -41.13 57.66
CA ALA A 17 -1.60 -41.21 56.34
C ALA A 17 -1.60 -39.80 55.75
N ALA A 18 -0.53 -39.04 55.99
CA ALA A 18 -0.19 -37.89 55.17
C ALA A 18 0.20 -38.42 53.79
N MET A 19 -0.79 -38.68 52.94
CA MET A 19 -0.52 -38.94 51.53
C MET A 19 -0.02 -37.64 50.94
N LEU A 20 1.26 -37.63 50.55
CA LEU A 20 1.88 -36.64 49.70
C LEU A 20 1.01 -36.50 48.45
N THR A 21 0.22 -35.43 48.38
CA THR A 21 -0.50 -35.09 47.15
C THR A 21 0.56 -34.89 46.06
N PRO A 22 0.46 -35.56 44.90
CA PRO A 22 1.30 -35.16 43.78
C PRO A 22 0.98 -33.69 43.52
N LEU A 23 2.02 -32.85 43.40
CA LEU A 23 1.86 -31.51 42.85
C LEU A 23 1.33 -31.69 41.42
N VAL A 24 0.01 -31.66 41.27
CA VAL A 24 -0.65 -31.55 39.97
C VAL A 24 -0.29 -30.16 39.47
N TYR A 25 0.67 -30.11 38.56
CA TYR A 25 0.91 -28.93 37.77
C TYR A 25 -0.23 -28.91 36.76
N ALA A 26 -1.31 -28.19 37.09
CA ALA A 26 -2.33 -27.87 36.11
C ALA A 26 -1.65 -27.03 35.03
N ALA A 27 -1.62 -27.52 33.79
CA ALA A 27 -1.37 -26.64 32.66
C ALA A 27 -2.62 -25.75 32.56
N ASP A 28 -2.51 -24.48 32.98
CA ASP A 28 -3.64 -23.54 33.01
C ASP A 28 -4.19 -23.17 31.61
N GLY A 29 -3.56 -23.68 30.55
CA GLY A 29 -4.09 -23.60 29.19
C GLY A 29 -3.02 -23.85 28.14
N ASN A 30 -3.48 -24.07 26.91
CA ASN A 30 -2.62 -24.15 25.73
C ASN A 30 -2.79 -22.87 24.92
N ILE A 31 -1.72 -22.08 24.78
CA ILE A 31 -1.70 -20.94 23.85
C ILE A 31 -1.21 -21.47 22.51
N ASN A 32 -2.09 -21.48 21.52
CA ASN A 32 -1.72 -21.84 20.16
C ASN A 32 -1.47 -20.57 19.34
N ILE A 33 -0.21 -20.29 19.04
CA ILE A 33 0.18 -19.16 18.21
C ILE A 33 0.40 -19.68 16.79
N THR A 34 -0.52 -19.35 15.90
CA THR A 34 -0.38 -19.62 14.47
C THR A 34 0.04 -18.33 13.77
N GLY A 35 0.93 -18.46 12.81
CA GLY A 35 1.43 -17.34 12.02
C GLY A 35 1.91 -17.84 10.66
N ARG A 36 1.76 -16.98 9.65
CA ARG A 36 2.34 -17.20 8.33
C ARG A 36 3.41 -16.13 8.11
N VAL A 37 4.66 -16.56 7.91
CA VAL A 37 5.74 -15.67 7.46
C VAL A 37 5.76 -15.76 5.94
N SER A 38 5.55 -14.63 5.26
CA SER A 38 5.55 -14.55 3.80
C SER A 38 6.39 -13.34 3.37
N GLU A 39 7.36 -13.56 2.48
CA GLU A 39 7.94 -12.49 1.65
C GLU A 39 6.93 -12.15 0.56
N SER A 40 5.92 -11.36 0.89
CA SER A 40 4.92 -10.95 -0.09
C SER A 40 5.07 -9.47 -0.38
N ALA A 41 5.87 -9.18 -1.42
CA ALA A 41 5.87 -7.88 -2.07
C ALA A 41 4.51 -7.63 -2.75
N CYS A 42 4.16 -6.36 -2.88
CA CYS A 42 3.10 -5.93 -3.76
C CYS A 42 3.64 -5.85 -5.20
N ASN A 43 2.76 -6.02 -6.17
CA ASN A 43 3.10 -5.91 -7.58
C ASN A 43 2.14 -4.95 -8.25
N ILE A 44 2.64 -4.18 -9.21
CA ILE A 44 1.77 -3.57 -10.21
C ILE A 44 1.13 -4.71 -11.00
N ALA A 45 -0.20 -4.73 -11.08
CA ALA A 45 -0.94 -5.75 -11.82
C ALA A 45 -0.53 -5.75 -13.29
N THR A 46 -0.59 -6.90 -13.96
CA THR A 46 -0.20 -7.01 -15.38
C THR A 46 -0.98 -6.05 -16.29
N SER A 47 -2.25 -5.77 -15.94
CA SER A 47 -3.11 -4.76 -16.59
C SER A 47 -2.50 -3.35 -16.55
N SER A 48 -1.67 -3.06 -15.55
CA SER A 48 -1.08 -1.74 -15.28
C SER A 48 0.41 -1.63 -15.59
N LYS A 49 1.08 -2.72 -16.02
CA LYS A 49 2.54 -2.71 -16.28
C LYS A 49 2.92 -1.97 -17.57
N ASP A 50 2.15 -2.16 -18.63
CA ASP A 50 2.45 -1.61 -19.97
C ASP A 50 1.22 -0.86 -20.51
N MET A 51 0.83 0.20 -19.82
CA MET A 51 -0.31 1.02 -20.22
C MET A 51 0.10 2.20 -21.10
N THR A 52 -0.68 2.44 -22.14
CA THR A 52 -0.62 3.67 -22.92
C THR A 52 -1.74 4.60 -22.50
N ILE A 53 -1.39 5.83 -22.10
CA ILE A 53 -2.38 6.86 -21.78
C ILE A 53 -2.50 7.81 -22.98
N GLU A 54 -3.63 7.74 -23.67
CA GLU A 54 -3.91 8.57 -24.84
C GLU A 54 -4.27 10.00 -24.42
N MET A 55 -3.27 10.89 -24.47
CA MET A 55 -3.46 12.32 -24.18
C MET A 55 -4.34 13.03 -25.22
N GLY A 56 -4.38 12.50 -26.44
CA GLY A 56 -5.14 13.06 -27.57
C GLY A 56 -4.54 14.35 -28.11
N GLU A 57 -5.29 15.02 -28.99
CA GLU A 57 -4.90 16.30 -29.56
C GLU A 57 -5.18 17.43 -28.57
N VAL A 58 -4.17 18.28 -28.36
CA VAL A 58 -4.20 19.37 -27.39
C VAL A 58 -3.86 20.66 -28.13
N ASN A 59 -4.82 21.59 -28.19
CA ASN A 59 -4.63 22.85 -28.89
C ASN A 59 -3.65 23.75 -28.13
N ARG A 60 -2.68 24.32 -28.85
CA ARG A 60 -1.72 25.30 -28.31
C ARG A 60 -2.41 26.49 -27.62
N SER A 61 -3.60 26.89 -28.05
CA SER A 61 -4.35 28.01 -27.48
C SER A 61 -4.73 27.84 -26.01
N MET A 62 -4.72 26.61 -25.49
CA MET A 62 -4.92 26.35 -24.06
C MET A 62 -3.75 26.81 -23.20
N PHE A 63 -2.59 27.11 -23.80
CA PHE A 63 -1.37 27.50 -23.10
C PHE A 63 -1.02 28.95 -23.39
N SER A 64 -1.69 29.88 -22.70
CA SER A 64 -1.49 31.32 -22.85
C SER A 64 -0.45 31.88 -21.87
N SER A 65 -0.20 31.20 -20.77
CA SER A 65 0.78 31.56 -19.74
C SER A 65 1.43 30.32 -19.15
N ILE A 66 2.62 30.46 -18.57
CA ILE A 66 3.28 29.38 -17.84
C ILE A 66 2.36 28.87 -16.70
N GLY A 67 2.21 27.55 -16.61
CA GLY A 67 1.34 26.89 -15.63
C GLY A 67 -0.05 26.53 -16.16
N ASP A 68 -0.46 27.07 -17.31
CA ASP A 68 -1.70 26.67 -17.97
C ASP A 68 -1.67 25.18 -18.32
N GLY A 69 -2.82 24.52 -18.16
CA GLY A 69 -2.94 23.07 -18.32
C GLY A 69 -3.99 22.65 -19.36
N SER A 70 -3.75 21.51 -20.00
CA SER A 70 -4.72 20.85 -20.87
C SER A 70 -5.91 20.30 -20.08
N LEU A 71 -6.89 19.69 -20.78
CA LEU A 71 -7.83 18.80 -20.10
C LEU A 71 -7.08 17.61 -19.48
N GLU A 72 -7.59 17.12 -18.35
CA GLU A 72 -7.01 15.98 -17.64
C GLU A 72 -7.41 14.65 -18.28
N LYS A 73 -6.48 13.70 -18.29
CA LYS A 73 -6.73 12.29 -18.58
C LYS A 73 -6.57 11.48 -17.31
N ILE A 74 -7.56 10.64 -17.02
CA ILE A 74 -7.58 9.82 -15.81
C ILE A 74 -7.05 8.43 -16.15
N PHE A 75 -6.20 7.90 -15.28
CA PHE A 75 -5.81 6.50 -15.32
C PHE A 75 -5.65 5.95 -13.90
N ASP A 76 -5.80 4.63 -13.77
CA ASP A 76 -5.71 3.93 -12.50
C ASP A 76 -4.58 2.88 -12.59
N LEU A 77 -3.69 2.87 -11.60
CA LEU A 77 -2.69 1.82 -11.41
C LEU A 77 -3.23 0.80 -10.41
N GLU A 78 -3.41 -0.44 -10.86
CA GLU A 78 -3.81 -1.55 -10.00
C GLU A 78 -2.58 -2.15 -9.30
N ILE A 79 -2.67 -2.28 -7.99
CA ILE A 79 -1.64 -2.82 -7.11
C ILE A 79 -2.22 -4.05 -6.43
N GLU A 80 -1.51 -5.17 -6.49
CA GLU A 80 -1.90 -6.42 -5.84
C GLU A 80 -0.85 -6.83 -4.81
N CYS A 81 -1.28 -7.17 -3.60
CA CYS A 81 -0.39 -7.57 -2.52
C CYS A 81 -0.64 -9.01 -2.07
N GLY A 82 0.44 -9.72 -1.72
CA GLY A 82 0.37 -11.07 -1.14
C GLY A 82 0.25 -11.11 0.39
N ALA A 83 0.40 -9.96 1.05
CA ALA A 83 0.20 -9.75 2.48
C ALA A 83 -0.26 -8.30 2.74
N SER A 84 -0.70 -8.04 3.96
CA SER A 84 -1.09 -6.70 4.38
C SER A 84 0.13 -5.78 4.32
N SER A 85 0.05 -4.72 3.52
CA SER A 85 1.18 -3.82 3.26
C SER A 85 0.72 -2.37 3.22
N LEU A 86 1.61 -1.45 3.61
CA LEU A 86 1.46 -0.03 3.37
C LEU A 86 2.38 0.36 2.21
N VAL A 87 1.81 0.75 1.08
CA VAL A 87 2.58 0.99 -0.15
C VAL A 87 2.30 2.36 -0.74
N GLY A 88 3.35 3.04 -1.16
CA GLY A 88 3.28 4.26 -1.95
C GLY A 88 3.63 3.98 -3.41
N VAL A 89 2.96 4.67 -4.34
CA VAL A 89 3.30 4.62 -5.76
C VAL A 89 4.26 5.75 -6.09
N ARG A 90 5.39 5.40 -6.69
CA ARG A 90 6.40 6.32 -7.18
C ARG A 90 6.44 6.28 -8.70
N LEU A 91 6.49 7.47 -9.30
CA LEU A 91 6.54 7.66 -10.74
C LEU A 91 7.91 8.25 -11.09
N GLU A 92 8.65 7.52 -11.91
CA GLU A 92 10.02 7.81 -12.28
C GLU A 92 10.11 8.19 -13.75
N GLY A 93 11.00 9.14 -14.05
CA GLY A 93 11.15 9.67 -15.39
C GLY A 93 12.01 10.93 -15.39
N LYS A 94 12.31 11.44 -16.59
CA LYS A 94 13.07 12.68 -16.73
C LYS A 94 12.24 13.86 -16.22
N ALA A 95 12.77 14.63 -15.29
CA ALA A 95 12.16 15.89 -14.88
C ALA A 95 12.37 16.96 -15.96
N SER A 96 11.44 17.89 -16.11
CA SER A 96 11.65 19.06 -16.97
C SER A 96 12.68 20.00 -16.35
N ASP A 97 13.65 20.43 -17.16
CA ASP A 97 14.68 21.39 -16.73
C ASP A 97 14.09 22.76 -16.37
N ALA A 98 12.97 23.13 -17.00
CA ALA A 98 12.28 24.39 -16.75
C ALA A 98 11.37 24.35 -15.51
N ASN A 99 10.84 23.16 -15.17
CA ASN A 99 10.02 22.96 -13.98
C ASN A 99 10.19 21.51 -13.45
N PRO A 100 10.93 21.31 -12.34
CA PRO A 100 11.20 19.97 -11.83
C PRO A 100 9.98 19.28 -11.20
N GLU A 101 8.83 19.96 -11.09
CA GLU A 101 7.58 19.35 -10.61
C GLU A 101 6.85 18.55 -11.69
N VAL A 102 7.28 18.63 -12.96
CA VAL A 102 6.63 17.97 -14.10
C VAL A 102 7.61 17.13 -14.90
N PHE A 103 7.10 16.08 -15.53
CA PHE A 103 7.91 15.20 -16.38
C PHE A 103 8.21 15.87 -17.71
N ALA A 104 9.45 15.73 -18.17
CA ALA A 104 9.86 16.14 -19.50
C ALA A 104 9.21 15.24 -20.56
N LEU A 105 9.04 15.81 -21.75
CA LEU A 105 8.76 15.00 -22.94
C LEU A 105 10.03 14.28 -23.40
N ASP A 106 9.85 13.16 -24.11
CA ASP A 106 10.94 12.43 -24.74
C ASP A 106 11.72 13.33 -25.71
N GLU A 107 13.01 13.08 -25.89
CA GLU A 107 13.86 13.94 -26.71
C GLU A 107 13.44 13.95 -28.19
N VAL A 108 12.85 12.85 -28.65
CA VAL A 108 12.28 12.68 -30.00
C VAL A 108 10.91 13.35 -30.17
N SER A 109 10.31 13.85 -29.09
CA SER A 109 9.03 14.56 -29.14
C SER A 109 9.19 15.95 -29.77
N GLY A 110 8.24 16.30 -30.63
CA GLY A 110 8.25 17.55 -31.40
C GLY A 110 7.76 18.77 -30.63
N ALA A 111 6.83 18.58 -29.68
CA ALA A 111 6.31 19.68 -28.88
C ALA A 111 7.38 20.24 -27.94
N LYS A 112 7.37 21.57 -27.75
CA LYS A 112 8.30 22.29 -26.86
C LYS A 112 7.53 23.23 -25.94
N GLY A 113 8.14 23.57 -24.81
CA GLY A 113 7.56 24.51 -23.84
C GLY A 113 6.45 23.92 -22.96
N ILE A 114 6.24 22.59 -23.02
CA ILE A 114 5.28 21.88 -22.17
C ILE A 114 5.94 20.69 -21.47
N GLY A 115 5.36 20.27 -20.35
CA GLY A 115 5.69 19.03 -19.64
C GLY A 115 4.43 18.28 -19.23
N LEU A 116 4.59 17.04 -18.78
CA LEU A 116 3.48 16.22 -18.26
C LEU A 116 3.41 16.37 -16.73
N LYS A 117 2.32 16.96 -16.22
CA LYS A 117 2.00 17.00 -14.80
C LYS A 117 1.12 15.79 -14.46
N LEU A 118 1.50 15.08 -13.40
CA LEU A 118 0.69 14.01 -12.82
C LEU A 118 0.19 14.44 -11.45
N ILE A 119 -1.11 14.33 -11.26
CA ILE A 119 -1.80 14.70 -10.02
C ILE A 119 -2.45 13.45 -9.45
N THR A 120 -2.52 13.37 -8.12
CA THR A 120 -3.39 12.42 -7.43
C THR A 120 -4.28 13.16 -6.44
N ARG A 121 -5.49 12.63 -6.24
CA ARG A 121 -6.52 13.23 -5.40
C ARG A 121 -7.08 12.16 -4.48
N ILE A 122 -6.88 12.33 -3.17
CA ILE A 122 -7.41 11.42 -2.15
C ILE A 122 -8.14 12.26 -1.11
N ASN A 123 -9.42 11.96 -0.87
CA ASN A 123 -10.25 12.63 0.14
C ASN A 123 -10.25 14.17 0.03
N GLY A 124 -10.13 14.71 -1.19
CA GLY A 124 -10.08 16.15 -1.45
C GLY A 124 -8.69 16.80 -1.33
N ASP A 125 -7.67 16.06 -0.89
CA ASP A 125 -6.27 16.52 -0.92
C ASP A 125 -5.66 16.23 -2.31
N GLU A 126 -5.26 17.28 -3.00
CA GLU A 126 -4.63 17.23 -4.32
C GLU A 126 -3.12 17.38 -4.18
N ARG A 127 -2.37 16.42 -4.73
CA ARG A 127 -0.91 16.43 -4.70
C ARG A 127 -0.32 16.13 -6.07
N VAL A 128 0.72 16.85 -6.43
CA VAL A 128 1.52 16.59 -7.63
C VAL A 128 2.48 15.43 -7.38
N ALA A 129 2.38 14.39 -8.21
CA ALA A 129 3.33 13.29 -8.24
C ALA A 129 4.55 13.72 -9.06
N LYS A 130 5.58 14.20 -8.36
CA LYS A 130 6.80 14.75 -8.98
C LYS A 130 7.66 13.66 -9.61
N PRO A 131 8.39 13.95 -10.70
CA PRO A 131 9.37 13.03 -11.27
C PRO A 131 10.38 12.54 -10.24
N ASN A 132 10.47 11.22 -10.06
CA ASN A 132 11.38 10.56 -9.10
C ASN A 132 11.17 11.01 -7.65
N GLY A 133 10.05 11.69 -7.35
CA GLY A 133 9.70 12.15 -6.01
C GLY A 133 9.26 11.01 -5.11
N ARG A 134 9.15 11.27 -3.81
CA ARG A 134 8.54 10.32 -2.88
C ARG A 134 7.05 10.14 -3.20
N PRO A 135 6.44 8.99 -2.86
CA PRO A 135 5.01 8.81 -2.97
C PRO A 135 4.25 9.92 -2.23
N THR A 136 3.26 10.49 -2.91
CA THR A 136 2.41 11.56 -2.35
C THR A 136 1.41 11.02 -1.35
N PHE A 137 0.96 9.78 -1.55
CA PHE A 137 0.06 9.03 -0.67
C PHE A 137 0.53 7.59 -0.52
N HIS A 138 0.15 6.99 0.61
CA HIS A 138 0.36 5.57 0.89
C HIS A 138 -1.00 4.90 1.06
N TYR A 139 -1.12 3.70 0.49
CA TYR A 139 -2.32 2.90 0.53
C TYR A 139 -2.13 1.75 1.50
N GLN A 140 -3.01 1.68 2.49
CA GLN A 140 -3.11 0.50 3.34
C GLN A 140 -3.86 -0.57 2.56
N ILE A 141 -3.17 -1.61 2.14
CA ILE A 141 -3.75 -2.73 1.42
C ILE A 141 -3.83 -3.89 2.42
N PRO A 142 -5.01 -4.17 3.00
CA PRO A 142 -5.16 -5.37 3.82
C PRO A 142 -4.99 -6.61 2.94
N TRP A 143 -4.56 -7.72 3.54
CA TRP A 143 -4.62 -9.01 2.87
C TRP A 143 -5.71 -9.88 3.48
N THR A 144 -6.76 -10.06 2.69
CA THR A 144 -7.83 -11.02 2.91
C THR A 144 -8.14 -11.71 1.59
N GLN A 145 -8.82 -12.85 1.61
CA GLN A 145 -9.24 -13.51 0.36
C GLN A 145 -10.11 -12.63 -0.56
N GLN A 146 -10.72 -11.56 -0.04
CA GLN A 146 -11.60 -10.66 -0.81
C GLN A 146 -11.01 -9.27 -1.06
N HIS A 147 -9.98 -8.88 -0.31
CA HIS A 147 -9.32 -7.59 -0.42
C HIS A 147 -7.82 -7.80 -0.35
N ASN A 148 -7.16 -7.73 -1.50
CA ASN A 148 -5.71 -7.72 -1.64
C ASN A 148 -5.27 -6.82 -2.82
N LYS A 149 -6.19 -6.01 -3.33
CA LYS A 149 -6.01 -5.13 -4.50
C LYS A 149 -6.33 -3.69 -4.12
N GLN A 150 -5.66 -2.75 -4.77
CA GLN A 150 -5.87 -1.33 -4.62
C GLN A 150 -5.68 -0.62 -5.96
N TRP A 151 -6.48 0.41 -6.22
CA TRP A 151 -6.32 1.30 -7.37
C TRP A 151 -5.76 2.65 -6.92
N ALA A 152 -4.61 3.03 -7.48
CA ALA A 152 -4.03 4.35 -7.32
C ALA A 152 -4.39 5.20 -8.54
N ARG A 153 -5.26 6.19 -8.34
CA ARG A 153 -5.74 7.08 -9.39
C ARG A 153 -4.81 8.25 -9.63
N PHE A 154 -4.54 8.51 -10.89
CA PHE A 154 -3.76 9.65 -11.37
C PHE A 154 -4.51 10.43 -12.45
N TYR A 155 -4.21 11.72 -12.52
CA TYR A 155 -4.71 12.67 -13.50
C TYR A 155 -3.51 13.25 -14.24
N ALA A 156 -3.42 12.94 -15.53
CA ALA A 156 -2.38 13.41 -16.43
C ALA A 156 -2.83 14.69 -17.15
N GLN A 157 -1.96 15.69 -17.17
CA GLN A 157 -2.23 16.98 -17.79
C GLN A 157 -0.94 17.49 -18.45
N TYR A 158 -0.98 17.90 -19.71
CA TYR A 158 0.12 18.73 -20.23
C TYR A 158 0.03 20.11 -19.62
N VAL A 159 1.15 20.66 -19.17
CA VAL A 159 1.23 22.01 -18.63
C VAL A 159 2.35 22.79 -19.30
N SER A 160 2.12 24.08 -19.53
CA SER A 160 3.13 24.99 -20.04
C SER A 160 4.23 25.23 -18.99
N VAL A 161 5.47 25.11 -19.42
CA VAL A 161 6.67 25.38 -18.60
C VAL A 161 7.52 26.51 -19.20
N SER A 162 7.10 27.06 -20.34
CA SER A 162 7.73 28.19 -21.02
C SER A 162 6.68 28.96 -21.82
N ASP A 163 6.92 30.25 -22.05
CA ASP A 163 6.12 31.07 -22.98
C ASP A 163 6.36 30.69 -24.46
N ASN A 164 7.47 30.01 -24.75
CA ASN A 164 7.83 29.58 -26.11
C ASN A 164 7.31 28.17 -26.39
N ILE A 165 6.03 28.06 -26.75
CA ILE A 165 5.38 26.77 -27.03
C ILE A 165 5.27 26.54 -28.53
N SER A 166 5.73 25.37 -28.98
CA SER A 166 5.56 24.89 -30.35
C SER A 166 4.81 23.56 -30.38
N GLY A 167 4.02 23.35 -31.43
CA GLY A 167 3.31 22.09 -31.66
C GLY A 167 4.26 20.95 -32.07
N GLY A 168 3.77 19.73 -31.92
CA GLY A 168 4.47 18.48 -32.26
C GLY A 168 3.97 17.32 -31.42
N SER A 169 4.60 16.14 -31.55
CA SER A 169 4.31 15.00 -30.67
C SER A 169 4.69 15.32 -29.22
N GLY A 170 3.90 14.82 -28.26
CA GLY A 170 4.02 15.10 -26.83
C GLY A 170 4.38 13.87 -25.99
N ASN A 171 5.09 12.89 -26.55
CA ASN A 171 5.28 11.61 -25.90
C ASN A 171 6.26 11.69 -24.71
N THR A 172 6.03 10.86 -23.70
CA THR A 172 6.92 10.67 -22.55
C THR A 172 6.75 9.25 -22.01
N MET A 173 7.85 8.66 -21.51
CA MET A 173 7.83 7.35 -20.86
C MET A 173 8.15 7.48 -19.37
N LEU A 174 7.32 6.84 -18.55
CA LEU A 174 7.46 6.80 -17.09
C LEU A 174 7.64 5.37 -16.61
N GLN A 175 8.42 5.19 -15.55
CA GLN A 175 8.51 3.94 -14.82
C GLN A 175 7.72 4.02 -13.52
N VAL A 176 7.10 2.91 -13.13
CA VAL A 176 6.34 2.81 -11.88
C VAL A 176 7.10 1.95 -10.90
N SER A 177 7.33 2.49 -9.71
CA SER A 177 7.97 1.82 -8.58
C SER A 177 7.02 1.83 -7.37
N LEU A 178 7.14 0.80 -6.52
CA LEU A 178 6.42 0.73 -5.25
C LEU A 178 7.39 0.92 -4.09
N ASP A 179 7.09 1.89 -3.23
CA ASP A 179 7.82 2.12 -1.99
C ASP A 179 7.02 1.48 -0.83
N TYR A 180 7.72 0.75 0.04
CA TYR A 180 7.13 0.02 1.17
C TYR A 180 7.48 0.73 2.49
N LEU A 181 6.50 0.80 3.40
CA LEU A 181 6.67 1.33 4.75
C LEU A 181 6.30 0.30 5.82
#